data_AF-A0A653YCF0-F1
#
_entry.id   AF-A0A653YCF0-F1
#
_cell.length_a   1.000
_cell.length_b   1.000
_cell.length_c   1.000
_cell.angle_alpha   90.00
_cell.angle_beta   90.00
_cell.angle_gamma   90.00
#
_symmetry.space_group_name_H-M   'P 1'
#
loop_
_entity.id
_entity.type
_entity.pdbx_description
1 polymer ?
#
loop_
_entity_poly.entity_id
_entity_poly.type
_entity_poly.pdbx_seq_one_letter_code
_entity_poly.pdbx_strand_id
1 'polypeptide(L)'
;MQESGGRRIKRSLLLDQTSISFLSPEQITRLQRFLLLGQYLNSKQSELLSWNSALAEASQEPANTRRVTNIGTFRAYVEHYLRQHPGIHQEMTQLVRQMNPTADGLPLELYCFTNTIVWARYEAIQSDIFDHLLAILPEFGLRVFQHPSGADMRELKHNLLPGSQP
;
A
#
# COMPACT_ATOMS: atom_id res chain seq x y z
N MET A 1 -14.21 -21.04 -14.57
CA MET A 1 -14.05 -20.54 -13.17
C MET A 1 -14.79 -21.39 -12.13
N GLN A 2 -15.28 -22.60 -12.44
CA GLN A 2 -15.75 -23.57 -11.44
C GLN A 2 -14.70 -24.64 -11.08
N GLU A 3 -13.67 -24.84 -11.92
CA GLU A 3 -12.76 -25.99 -11.81
C GLU A 3 -11.51 -25.75 -10.95
N SER A 4 -11.23 -24.51 -10.53
CA SER A 4 -9.94 -24.14 -9.91
C SER A 4 -10.01 -23.97 -8.38
N GLY A 5 -11.13 -24.33 -7.74
CA GLY A 5 -11.27 -24.25 -6.27
C GLY A 5 -11.36 -22.84 -5.66
N GLY A 6 -11.28 -21.77 -6.46
CA GLY A 6 -11.31 -20.39 -5.94
C GLY A 6 -11.70 -19.32 -6.96
N ARG A 7 -12.28 -18.21 -6.47
CA ARG A 7 -12.55 -17.00 -7.27
C ARG A 7 -11.42 -15.99 -7.17
N ARG A 8 -10.99 -15.46 -8.32
CA ARG A 8 -9.89 -14.51 -8.43
C ARG A 8 -10.32 -13.11 -7.98
N ILE A 9 -9.57 -12.53 -7.05
CA ILE A 9 -9.52 -11.10 -6.78
C ILE A 9 -8.48 -10.49 -7.72
N LYS A 10 -8.90 -9.51 -8.52
CA LYS A 10 -8.03 -8.68 -9.36
C LYS A 10 -8.52 -7.24 -9.25
N ARG A 11 -8.14 -6.57 -8.16
CA ARG A 11 -8.62 -5.23 -7.80
C ARG A 11 -7.44 -4.38 -7.33
N SER A 12 -7.50 -3.08 -7.62
CA SER A 12 -6.42 -2.15 -7.27
C SER A 12 -6.84 -1.17 -6.19
N LEU A 13 -5.89 -0.82 -5.32
CA LEU A 13 -5.93 0.41 -4.53
C LEU A 13 -5.25 1.51 -5.33
N LEU A 14 -5.96 2.60 -5.59
CA LEU A 14 -5.40 3.75 -6.30
C LEU A 14 -4.73 4.67 -5.29
N LEU A 15 -3.40 4.76 -5.34
CA LEU A 15 -2.62 5.55 -4.38
C LEU A 15 -2.35 6.96 -4.93
N ASP A 16 -2.44 7.95 -4.06
CA ASP A 16 -1.97 9.31 -4.35
C ASP A 16 -0.44 9.29 -4.47
N GLN A 17 0.06 9.53 -5.68
CA GLN A 17 1.49 9.52 -5.98
C GLN A 17 2.27 10.57 -5.18
N THR A 18 1.63 11.67 -4.77
CA THR A 18 2.27 12.72 -3.99
C THR A 18 2.51 12.31 -2.53
N SER A 19 1.87 11.23 -2.07
CA SER A 19 2.10 10.65 -0.75
C SER A 19 3.29 9.68 -0.71
N ILE A 20 3.88 9.34 -1.86
CA ILE A 20 4.99 8.39 -1.94
C ILE A 20 6.29 9.06 -1.48
N SER A 21 6.98 8.44 -0.52
CA SER A 21 8.19 8.99 0.08
C SER A 21 9.11 7.91 0.65
N PHE A 22 10.35 8.30 0.97
CA PHE A 22 11.24 7.50 1.82
C PHE A 22 10.75 7.55 3.26
N LEU A 23 10.89 6.44 3.97
CA LEU A 23 10.56 6.39 5.40
C LEU A 23 11.65 7.06 6.25
N SER A 24 11.23 7.86 7.23
CA SER A 24 12.11 8.35 8.29
C SER A 24 12.46 7.24 9.30
N PRO A 25 13.55 7.38 10.08
CA PRO A 25 13.89 6.44 11.14
C PRO A 25 12.76 6.20 12.15
N GLU A 26 12.01 7.25 12.49
CA GLU A 26 10.86 7.19 13.40
C GLU A 26 9.71 6.39 12.79
N GLN A 27 9.43 6.61 11.49
CA GLN A 27 8.42 5.84 10.77
C GLN A 27 8.80 4.35 10.68
N ILE A 28 10.07 4.04 10.40
CA ILE A 28 10.58 2.65 10.40
C ILE A 28 10.36 2.02 11.78
N THR A 29 10.77 2.71 12.85
CA THR A 29 10.62 2.23 14.23
C THR A 29 9.16 1.96 14.59
N ARG A 30 8.24 2.83 14.16
CA ARG A 30 6.80 2.62 14.36
C ARG A 30 6.30 1.41 13.59
N LEU A 31 6.66 1.28 12.31
CA LEU A 31 6.21 0.18 11.45
C LEU A 31 6.80 -1.17 11.84
N GLN A 32 7.98 -1.21 12.46
CA GLN A 32 8.56 -2.43 13.03
C GLN A 32 7.69 -3.04 14.14
N ARG A 33 6.82 -2.25 14.78
CA ARG A 33 5.87 -2.74 15.78
C ARG A 33 4.74 -3.57 15.16
N PHE A 34 4.57 -3.52 13.84
CA PHE A 34 3.53 -4.29 13.16
C PHE A 34 4.02 -5.73 13.03
N LEU A 35 3.21 -6.68 13.52
CA LEU A 35 3.54 -8.10 13.53
C LEU A 35 3.99 -8.62 12.15
N LEU A 36 3.34 -8.14 11.09
CA LEU A 36 3.60 -8.56 9.71
C LEU A 36 4.88 -7.97 9.10
N LEU A 37 5.48 -6.95 9.71
CA LEU A 37 6.59 -6.19 9.13
C LEU A 37 7.92 -6.33 9.86
N GLY A 38 7.93 -6.82 11.10
CA GLY A 38 9.15 -6.90 11.90
C GLY A 38 10.29 -7.62 11.18
N GLN A 39 10.04 -8.85 10.71
CA GLN A 39 11.05 -9.62 9.96
C GLN A 39 11.41 -8.98 8.61
N TYR A 40 10.41 -8.47 7.89
CA TYR A 40 10.64 -7.80 6.59
C TYR A 40 11.56 -6.60 6.73
N LEU A 41 11.28 -5.70 7.67
CA LEU A 41 12.05 -4.47 7.87
C LEU A 41 13.47 -4.77 8.35
N ASN A 42 13.67 -5.77 9.22
CA ASN A 42 15.00 -6.18 9.66
C ASN A 42 15.86 -6.72 8.51
N SER A 43 15.29 -7.60 7.69
CA SER A 43 15.96 -8.13 6.49
C SER A 43 16.25 -7.01 5.48
N LYS A 44 15.29 -6.10 5.27
CA LYS A 44 15.45 -4.99 4.33
C LYS A 44 16.52 -4.02 4.78
N GLN A 45 16.58 -3.69 6.08
CA GLN A 45 17.62 -2.81 6.62
C GLN A 45 19.01 -3.43 6.45
N SER A 46 19.15 -4.74 6.66
CA SER A 46 20.42 -5.45 6.45
C SER A 46 20.86 -5.43 4.98
N GLU A 47 19.95 -5.67 4.02
CA GLU A 47 20.21 -5.54 2.58
C GLU A 47 20.68 -4.13 2.21
N LEU A 48 19.98 -3.12 2.73
CA LEU A 48 20.30 -1.72 2.45
C LEU A 48 21.65 -1.31 3.02
N LEU A 49 21.98 -1.75 4.25
CA LEU A 49 23.29 -1.50 4.85
C LEU A 49 24.41 -2.12 4.02
N SER A 50 24.26 -3.39 3.60
CA SER A 50 25.26 -4.06 2.77
C SER A 50 25.46 -3.38 1.42
N TRP A 51 24.38 -2.86 0.81
CA TRP A 51 24.47 -2.15 -0.46
C TRP A 51 25.10 -0.77 -0.27
N ASN A 52 24.67 -0.03 0.77
CA ASN A 52 25.18 1.30 1.06
C ASN A 52 26.65 1.30 1.50
N SER A 53 27.13 0.25 2.17
CA SER A 53 28.54 0.11 2.57
C SER A 53 29.48 -0.17 1.39
N ALA A 54 28.93 -0.64 0.26
CA ALA A 54 29.71 -0.88 -0.96
C ALA A 54 29.91 0.39 -1.81
N LEU A 55 29.25 1.51 -1.46
CA LEU A 55 29.45 2.80 -2.12
C LEU A 55 30.75 3.46 -1.65
N ALA A 56 31.51 4.00 -2.59
CA ALA A 56 32.69 4.82 -2.28
C ALA A 56 32.30 6.03 -1.43
N GLU A 57 33.21 6.49 -0.57
CA GLU A 57 33.00 7.60 0.37
C GLU A 57 32.58 8.90 -0.35
N ALA A 58 33.12 9.13 -1.55
CA ALA A 58 32.77 10.25 -2.43
C ALA A 58 31.37 10.14 -3.11
N SER A 59 30.67 9.01 -2.93
CA SER A 59 29.33 8.75 -3.49
C SER A 59 28.24 8.69 -2.41
N GLN A 60 28.55 9.10 -1.16
CA GLN A 60 27.65 9.09 0.01
C GLN A 60 26.57 10.20 0.00
N GLU A 61 26.26 10.78 -1.15
CA GLU A 61 25.10 11.67 -1.27
C GLU A 61 23.82 10.90 -0.91
N PRO A 62 22.90 11.46 -0.11
CA PRO A 62 21.67 10.76 0.30
C PRO A 62 20.82 10.26 -0.87
N ALA A 63 20.90 10.94 -2.03
CA ALA A 63 20.24 10.54 -3.27
C ALA A 63 20.79 9.23 -3.86
N ASN A 64 22.05 8.91 -3.59
CA ASN A 64 22.73 7.71 -4.08
C ASN A 64 22.53 6.51 -3.16
N THR A 65 22.05 6.72 -1.93
CA THR A 65 21.79 5.63 -0.98
C THR A 65 20.46 4.96 -1.27
N ARG A 66 20.41 3.62 -1.15
CA ARG A 66 19.13 2.92 -1.15
C ARG A 66 18.47 3.10 0.21
N ARG A 67 17.19 3.46 0.18
CA ARG A 67 16.35 3.70 1.36
C ARG A 67 15.03 2.96 1.23
N VAL A 68 14.42 2.66 2.36
CA VAL A 68 13.09 2.05 2.40
C VAL A 68 12.05 3.10 2.00
N THR A 69 11.12 2.74 1.13
CA THR A 69 9.98 3.59 0.77
C THR A 69 8.72 3.14 1.50
N ASN A 70 7.81 4.09 1.74
CA ASN A 70 6.54 3.79 2.36
C ASN A 70 5.70 2.82 1.51
N ILE A 71 5.62 3.04 0.19
CA ILE A 71 4.91 2.17 -0.74
C ILE A 71 5.52 0.77 -0.85
N GLY A 72 6.86 0.66 -0.80
CA GLY A 72 7.53 -0.64 -0.80
C GLY A 72 7.20 -1.43 0.46
N THR A 73 7.14 -0.75 1.60
CA THR A 73 6.81 -1.34 2.90
C THR A 73 5.33 -1.72 2.99
N PHE A 74 4.44 -0.86 2.50
CA PHE A 74 3.01 -1.17 2.41
C PHE A 74 2.74 -2.37 1.52
N ARG A 75 3.38 -2.44 0.34
CA ARG A 75 3.28 -3.62 -0.54
C ARG A 75 3.70 -4.90 0.18
N ALA A 76 4.82 -4.88 0.89
CA ALA A 76 5.26 -6.02 1.69
C ALA A 76 4.24 -6.38 2.79
N TYR A 77 3.68 -5.38 3.49
CA TYR A 77 2.60 -5.59 4.46
C TYR A 77 1.41 -6.33 3.84
N VAL A 78 0.92 -5.87 2.68
CA VAL A 78 -0.22 -6.49 1.99
C VAL A 78 0.10 -7.92 1.57
N GLU A 79 1.31 -8.19 1.05
CA GLU A 79 1.73 -9.55 0.71
C GLU A 79 1.69 -10.49 1.92
N HIS A 80 2.16 -10.03 3.09
CA HIS A 80 2.17 -10.82 4.31
C HIS A 80 0.76 -10.99 4.88
N TYR A 81 -0.07 -9.94 4.79
CA TYR A 81 -1.47 -9.97 5.18
C TYR A 81 -2.25 -11.03 4.40
N LEU A 82 -2.12 -11.06 3.07
CA LEU A 82 -2.80 -12.05 2.22
C LEU A 82 -2.32 -13.49 2.49
N ARG A 83 -1.02 -13.69 2.73
CA ARG A 83 -0.46 -15.01 3.07
C ARG A 83 -0.97 -15.59 4.39
N GLN A 84 -1.44 -14.74 5.30
CA GLN A 84 -2.02 -15.15 6.57
C GLN A 84 -3.56 -15.10 6.57
N HIS A 85 -4.16 -14.63 5.48
CA HIS A 85 -5.60 -14.39 5.43
C HIS A 85 -6.37 -15.72 5.24
N PRO A 86 -7.29 -16.08 6.15
CA PRO A 86 -7.98 -17.37 6.13
C PRO A 86 -8.95 -17.53 4.95
N GLY A 87 -9.39 -16.42 4.33
CA GLY A 87 -10.23 -16.43 3.13
C GLY A 87 -9.47 -16.52 1.80
N ILE A 88 -8.13 -16.51 1.82
CA ILE A 88 -7.29 -16.57 0.62
C ILE A 88 -6.78 -17.99 0.40
N HIS A 89 -6.79 -18.43 -0.86
CA HIS A 89 -6.32 -19.73 -1.29
C HIS A 89 -4.79 -19.74 -1.35
N GLN A 90 -4.16 -20.32 -0.32
CA GLN A 90 -2.73 -20.18 -0.09
C GLN A 90 -1.84 -20.89 -1.13
N GLU A 91 -2.35 -21.95 -1.76
CA GLU A 91 -1.63 -22.71 -2.79
C GLU A 91 -1.73 -22.09 -4.20
N MET A 92 -2.55 -21.05 -4.39
CA MET A 92 -2.68 -20.36 -5.67
C MET A 92 -1.81 -19.11 -5.71
N THR A 93 -1.63 -18.55 -6.90
CA THR A 93 -0.86 -17.32 -7.11
C THR A 93 -1.39 -16.17 -6.26
N GLN A 94 -0.48 -15.54 -5.52
CA GLN A 94 -0.71 -14.30 -4.76
C GLN A 94 0.35 -13.28 -5.17
N LEU A 95 -0.07 -12.17 -5.74
CA LEU A 95 0.79 -11.07 -6.16
C LEU A 95 0.20 -9.75 -5.68
N VAL A 96 1.06 -8.89 -5.14
CA VAL A 96 0.75 -7.48 -4.91
C VAL A 96 1.75 -6.68 -5.71
N ARG A 97 1.29 -5.92 -6.70
CA ARG A 97 2.18 -5.25 -7.66
C ARG A 97 1.72 -3.85 -7.99
N GLN A 98 2.67 -2.99 -8.29
CA GLN A 98 2.39 -1.68 -8.85
C GLN A 98 2.13 -1.82 -10.34
N MET A 99 1.10 -1.14 -10.82
CA MET A 99 0.84 -0.97 -12.25
C MET A 99 1.42 0.36 -12.72
N ASN A 100 1.35 0.63 -14.02
CA ASN A 100 1.73 1.95 -14.54
C ASN A 100 0.88 3.05 -13.88
N PRO A 101 1.48 4.20 -13.52
CA PRO A 101 0.74 5.37 -13.08
C PRO A 101 -0.35 5.76 -14.06
N THR A 102 -1.48 6.24 -13.55
CA THR A 102 -2.59 6.78 -14.34
C THR A 102 -2.92 8.21 -13.89
N ALA A 103 -3.87 8.85 -14.57
CA ALA A 103 -4.45 10.11 -14.11
C ALA A 103 -5.12 10.00 -12.73
N ASP A 104 -5.49 8.78 -12.34
CA ASP A 104 -6.21 8.47 -11.11
C ASP A 104 -5.28 7.91 -10.02
N GLY A 105 -3.98 8.22 -10.11
CA GLY A 105 -2.96 7.79 -9.14
C GLY A 105 -2.15 6.56 -9.57
N LEU A 106 -1.50 5.92 -8.61
CA LEU A 106 -0.69 4.72 -8.83
C LEU A 106 -1.46 3.47 -8.37
N PRO A 107 -1.87 2.58 -9.27
CA PRO A 107 -2.59 1.38 -8.88
C PRO A 107 -1.65 0.37 -8.21
N LEU A 108 -1.98 -0.03 -6.98
CA LEU A 108 -1.46 -1.22 -6.32
C LEU A 108 -2.45 -2.37 -6.50
N GLU A 109 -2.20 -3.23 -7.49
CA GLU A 109 -3.06 -4.36 -7.84
C GLU A 109 -2.81 -5.54 -6.89
N LEU A 110 -3.90 -6.03 -6.29
CA LEU A 110 -3.94 -7.32 -5.60
C LEU A 110 -4.47 -8.36 -6.59
N TYR A 111 -3.64 -9.34 -6.89
CA TYR A 111 -3.98 -10.52 -7.68
C TYR A 111 -3.86 -11.75 -6.79
N CYS A 112 -4.98 -12.27 -6.31
CA CYS A 112 -5.03 -13.48 -5.48
C CYS A 112 -6.32 -14.25 -5.73
N PHE A 113 -6.46 -15.41 -5.11
CA PHE A 113 -7.67 -16.23 -5.21
C PHE A 113 -8.25 -16.42 -3.82
N THR A 114 -9.57 -16.28 -3.69
CA THR A 114 -10.29 -16.70 -2.48
C THR A 114 -10.41 -18.22 -2.46
N ASN A 115 -10.49 -18.82 -1.27
CA ASN A 115 -10.71 -20.27 -1.11
C ASN A 115 -12.19 -20.68 -1.24
N THR A 116 -13.01 -19.86 -1.89
CA THR A 116 -14.43 -20.08 -2.08
C THR A 116 -14.86 -19.68 -3.49
N ILE A 117 -15.89 -20.35 -3.99
CA ILE A 117 -16.59 -20.00 -5.23
C ILE A 117 -17.98 -19.41 -4.98
N VAL A 118 -18.43 -19.36 -3.73
CA VAL A 118 -19.72 -18.81 -3.33
C VAL A 118 -19.66 -17.29 -3.46
N TRP A 119 -20.52 -16.72 -4.31
CA TRP A 119 -20.49 -15.29 -4.65
C TRP A 119 -20.50 -14.40 -3.40
N ALA A 120 -21.51 -14.55 -2.53
CA ALA A 120 -21.65 -13.69 -1.36
C ALA A 120 -20.42 -13.73 -0.43
N ARG A 121 -19.81 -14.91 -0.24
CA ARG A 121 -18.59 -15.06 0.57
C ARG A 121 -17.37 -14.43 -0.11
N TYR A 122 -17.24 -14.61 -1.43
CA TYR A 122 -16.19 -13.99 -2.22
C TYR A 122 -16.23 -12.46 -2.10
N GLU A 123 -17.41 -11.85 -2.23
CA GLU A 123 -17.57 -10.40 -2.10
C GLU A 123 -17.27 -9.91 -0.69
N ALA A 124 -17.75 -10.62 0.35
CA ALA A 124 -17.45 -10.27 1.73
C ALA A 124 -15.94 -10.29 2.01
N ILE A 125 -15.24 -11.36 1.61
CA ILE A 125 -13.78 -11.46 1.78
C ILE A 125 -13.06 -10.31 1.05
N GLN A 126 -13.45 -10.01 -0.19
CA GLN A 126 -12.85 -8.93 -0.95
C GLN A 126 -13.10 -7.56 -0.29
N SER A 127 -14.32 -7.29 0.20
CA SER A 127 -14.64 -6.03 0.87
C SER A 127 -13.84 -5.88 2.16
N ASP A 128 -13.83 -6.89 3.04
CA ASP A 128 -13.12 -6.85 4.33
C ASP A 128 -11.61 -6.60 4.14
N ILE A 129 -11.00 -7.24 3.12
CA ILE A 129 -9.60 -7.01 2.77
C ILE A 129 -9.39 -5.54 2.39
N PHE A 130 -10.22 -4.99 1.50
CA PHE A 130 -10.02 -3.63 1.01
C PHE A 130 -10.37 -2.57 2.06
N ASP A 131 -11.35 -2.81 2.93
CA ASP A 131 -11.70 -1.92 4.04
C ASP A 131 -10.52 -1.78 5.01
N HIS A 132 -9.92 -2.90 5.41
CA HIS A 132 -8.71 -2.90 6.24
C HIS A 132 -7.55 -2.17 5.58
N LEU A 133 -7.29 -2.48 4.30
CA LEU A 133 -6.17 -1.87 3.57
C LEU A 133 -6.35 -0.36 3.39
N LEU A 134 -7.56 0.11 3.11
CA LEU A 134 -7.87 1.53 3.02
C LEU A 134 -7.68 2.22 4.38
N ALA A 135 -8.16 1.59 5.46
CA ALA A 135 -8.06 2.15 6.81
C ALA A 135 -6.62 2.24 7.32
N ILE A 136 -5.76 1.28 6.95
CA ILE A 136 -4.38 1.25 7.45
C ILE A 136 -3.39 2.08 6.61
N LEU A 137 -3.77 2.53 5.40
CA LEU A 137 -2.89 3.36 4.54
C LEU A 137 -2.22 4.55 5.26
N PRO A 138 -2.94 5.34 6.10
CA PRO A 138 -2.33 6.46 6.82
C PRO A 138 -1.21 6.05 7.79
N GLU A 139 -1.21 4.82 8.29
CA GLU A 139 -0.11 4.31 9.12
C GLU A 139 1.20 4.20 8.34
N PHE A 140 1.13 4.13 7.01
CA PHE A 140 2.30 4.16 6.13
C PHE A 140 2.61 5.58 5.62
N GLY A 141 1.82 6.59 6.01
CA GLY A 141 1.90 7.92 5.42
C GLY A 141 1.47 7.95 3.95
N LEU A 142 0.71 6.94 3.51
CA LEU A 142 0.14 6.87 2.17
C LEU A 142 -1.29 7.39 2.18
N ARG A 143 -1.76 7.85 1.03
CA ARG A 143 -3.15 8.27 0.81
C ARG A 143 -3.74 7.58 -0.40
N VAL A 144 -5.06 7.37 -0.37
CA VAL A 144 -5.82 6.98 -1.55
C VAL A 144 -5.94 8.20 -2.48
N PHE A 145 -5.85 7.98 -3.78
CA PHE A 145 -6.17 9.01 -4.76
C PHE A 145 -7.68 9.29 -4.74
N GLN A 146 -8.06 10.57 -4.79
CA GLN A 146 -9.43 11.01 -5.00
C GLN A 146 -9.44 12.21 -5.94
N HIS A 147 -10.43 12.28 -6.82
CA HIS A 147 -10.70 13.54 -7.51
C HIS A 147 -11.28 14.55 -6.50
N PRO A 148 -10.99 15.86 -6.68
CA PRO A 148 -11.71 16.90 -5.96
C PRO A 148 -13.21 16.68 -6.10
N SER A 149 -13.89 16.62 -4.97
CA SER A 149 -15.34 16.50 -4.89
C SER A 149 -15.99 17.87 -4.75
N GLY A 150 -17.32 17.90 -4.84
CA GLY A 150 -18.07 19.13 -4.53
C GLY A 150 -17.90 19.62 -3.08
N ALA A 151 -17.45 18.77 -2.14
CA ALA A 151 -17.10 19.21 -0.78
C ALA A 151 -15.81 20.03 -0.77
N ASP A 152 -14.76 19.54 -1.43
CA ASP A 152 -13.46 20.22 -1.53
C ASP A 152 -13.59 21.61 -2.18
N MET A 153 -14.43 21.72 -3.22
CA MET A 153 -14.71 23.00 -3.88
C MET A 153 -15.45 24.00 -2.99
N ARG A 154 -16.33 23.52 -2.09
CA ARG A 154 -17.05 24.38 -1.14
C ARG A 154 -16.11 24.91 -0.04
N GLU A 155 -15.21 24.06 0.46
CA GLU A 155 -14.19 24.45 1.43
C GLU A 155 -13.21 25.48 0.83
N LEU A 156 -12.77 25.27 -0.42
CA LEU A 156 -11.93 26.22 -1.13
C LEU A 156 -12.61 27.60 -1.26
N LYS A 157 -13.90 27.64 -1.62
CA LYS A 157 -14.67 28.89 -1.71
C LYS A 157 -14.74 29.61 -0.36
N HIS A 158 -14.97 28.89 0.73
CA HIS A 158 -15.03 29.47 2.07
C HIS A 158 -13.68 30.12 2.46
N ASN A 159 -12.57 29.48 2.11
CA ASN A 159 -11.23 29.99 2.40
C ASN A 159 -10.82 31.18 1.51
N LEU A 160 -11.34 31.26 0.28
CA LEU A 160 -11.08 32.35 -0.65
C LEU A 160 -11.98 33.58 -0.43
N LEU A 161 -13.14 33.42 0.20
CA LEU A 161 -14.10 34.49 0.49
C LEU A 161 -14.53 34.43 1.96
N PRO A 162 -13.64 34.78 2.92
CA PRO A 162 -14.02 34.87 4.32
C PRO A 162 -14.96 36.09 4.50
N GLY A 163 -16.27 35.87 4.43
CA GLY A 163 -17.25 36.94 4.66
C GLY A 163 -18.59 36.83 3.93
N SER A 164 -18.84 35.76 3.17
CA SER A 164 -20.15 35.57 2.53
C SER A 164 -20.96 34.47 3.21
N GLN A 165 -21.49 34.75 4.40
CA GLN A 165 -22.72 34.12 4.85
C GLN A 165 -23.88 35.13 4.67
N PRO A 166 -25.09 34.68 4.30
CA PRO A 166 -26.28 35.54 4.28
C PRO A 166 -26.63 36.06 5.67
#